data_AF-A0A3S3UAE1-F1
#
_entry.id   AF-A0A3S3UAE1-F1
#
_cell.length_a   1.000
_cell.length_b   1.000
_cell.length_c   1.000
_cell.angle_alpha   90.00
_cell.angle_beta   90.00
_cell.angle_gamma   90.00
#
_symmetry.space_group_name_H-M   'P 1'
#
loop_
_entity.id
_entity.type
_entity.pdbx_description
1 polymer ?
#
loop_
_entity_poly.entity_id
_entity_poly.type
_entity_poly.pdbx_seq_one_letter_code
_entity_poly.pdbx_strand_id
1 'polypeptide(L)'
;MQPVHFVPEIAPLNKVMLEFFEESQHLFVVVDEYGSVTGVISLEDILEEIIGREIVDESDSTQNMRAFARAAGKERSLSSSGSTNGQEVKKLNKEEGRR
;
A
#
# COMPACT_ATOMS: atom_id res chain seq x y z
N MET A 1 -14.79 -11.19 14.41
CA MET A 1 -13.43 -10.73 14.05
C MET A 1 -12.53 -11.95 14.05
N GLN A 2 -11.87 -12.26 12.94
CA GLN A 2 -10.81 -13.27 12.94
C GLN A 2 -9.59 -12.71 13.69
N PRO A 3 -8.89 -13.54 14.48
CA PRO A 3 -7.64 -13.15 15.11
C PRO A 3 -6.58 -12.87 14.05
N VAL A 4 -5.81 -11.82 14.28
CA VAL A 4 -4.67 -11.45 13.41
C VAL A 4 -3.53 -12.41 13.71
N HIS A 5 -2.95 -13.00 12.66
CA HIS A 5 -1.76 -13.83 12.76
C HIS A 5 -0.49 -12.97 12.62
N PHE A 6 0.50 -13.25 13.48
CA PHE A 6 1.76 -12.51 13.54
C PHE A 6 2.91 -13.45 13.19
N VAL A 7 3.82 -12.98 12.33
CA VAL A 7 4.98 -13.73 11.88
C VAL A 7 6.27 -12.92 12.10
N PRO A 8 7.37 -13.54 12.55
CA PRO A 8 8.66 -12.86 12.65
C PRO A 8 9.20 -12.48 11.26
N GLU A 9 9.88 -11.34 11.14
CA GLU A 9 10.54 -10.89 9.89
C GLU A 9 11.56 -11.92 9.37
N ILE A 10 12.24 -12.63 10.27
CA ILE A 10 13.26 -13.63 9.92
C ILE A 10 12.67 -15.01 9.54
N ALA A 11 11.34 -15.16 9.52
CA ALA A 11 10.70 -16.44 9.27
C ALA A 11 10.93 -16.89 7.80
N PRO A 12 11.29 -18.17 7.57
CA PRO A 12 11.41 -18.69 6.22
C PRO A 12 10.09 -18.64 5.45
N LEU A 13 10.13 -18.15 4.20
CA LEU A 13 8.94 -17.92 3.38
C LEU A 13 8.10 -19.19 3.17
N ASN A 14 8.75 -20.34 2.99
CA ASN A 14 8.10 -21.64 2.86
C ASN A 14 7.29 -22.03 4.11
N LYS A 15 7.73 -21.61 5.30
CA LYS A 15 7.00 -21.85 6.54
C LYS A 15 5.79 -20.92 6.64
N VAL A 16 5.97 -19.63 6.37
CA VAL A 16 4.89 -18.63 6.36
C VAL A 16 3.79 -19.02 5.35
N MET A 17 4.18 -19.56 4.19
CA MET A 17 3.25 -20.08 3.19
C MET A 17 2.38 -21.23 3.72
N LEU A 18 2.95 -22.15 4.50
CA LEU A 18 2.19 -23.25 5.11
C LEU A 18 1.21 -22.71 6.16
N GLU A 19 1.64 -21.74 6.97
CA GLU A 19 0.80 -21.10 7.97
C GLU A 19 -0.41 -20.39 7.33
N PHE A 20 -0.25 -19.76 6.14
CA PHE A 20 -1.38 -19.20 5.39
C PHE A 20 -2.44 -20.24 5.02
N PHE A 21 -2.03 -21.43 4.60
CA PHE A 21 -2.96 -22.51 4.27
C PHE A 21 -3.67 -23.08 5.51
N GLU A 22 -2.97 -23.17 6.64
CA GLU A 22 -3.54 -23.67 7.90
C GLU A 22 -4.57 -22.71 8.48
N GLU A 23 -4.26 -21.41 8.49
CA GLU A 23 -5.12 -20.38 9.08
C GLU A 23 -6.29 -19.96 8.16
N SER A 24 -6.26 -20.34 6.88
CA SER A 24 -7.23 -19.89 5.86
C SER A 24 -7.38 -18.37 5.84
N GLN A 25 -6.25 -17.66 5.98
CA GLN A 25 -6.13 -16.21 5.91
C GLN A 25 -5.19 -15.83 4.77
N HIS A 26 -5.30 -14.61 4.28
CA HIS A 26 -4.51 -14.12 3.14
C HIS A 26 -3.58 -12.97 3.54
N LEU A 27 -3.63 -12.52 4.80
CA LEU A 27 -2.86 -11.39 5.30
C LEU A 27 -2.38 -11.64 6.71
N PHE A 28 -1.06 -11.58 6.92
CA PHE A 28 -0.42 -11.66 8.22
C PHE A 28 0.34 -10.36 8.54
N VAL A 29 0.56 -10.13 9.84
CA VAL A 29 1.35 -8.98 10.32
C VAL A 29 2.77 -9.44 10.61
N VAL A 30 3.75 -8.70 10.10
CA VAL A 30 5.17 -8.98 10.29
C VAL A 30 5.68 -8.17 11.48
N VAL A 31 6.40 -8.84 12.39
CA VAL A 31 6.98 -8.24 13.59
C VAL A 31 8.49 -8.41 13.64
N ASP A 32 9.16 -7.42 14.24
CA ASP A 32 10.59 -7.48 14.56
C ASP A 32 10.86 -8.26 15.86
N GLU A 33 12.13 -8.41 16.23
CA GLU A 33 12.56 -9.10 17.45
C GLU A 33 12.20 -8.36 18.75
N TYR A 34 11.81 -7.09 18.66
CA TYR A 34 11.38 -6.26 19.77
C TYR A 34 9.84 -6.21 19.90
N GLY A 35 9.11 -6.90 19.01
CA GLY A 35 7.65 -6.95 18.97
C GLY A 35 7.00 -5.74 18.30
N SER A 36 7.78 -4.90 17.63
CA SER A 36 7.25 -3.81 16.80
C SER A 36 6.69 -4.37 15.50
N VAL A 37 5.66 -3.71 14.96
CA VAL A 37 5.12 -4.04 13.64
C VAL A 37 6.03 -3.45 12.57
N THR A 38 6.68 -4.32 11.80
CA THR A 38 7.46 -3.92 10.61
C THR A 38 6.55 -3.69 9.42
N GLY A 39 5.52 -4.52 9.26
CA GLY A 39 4.61 -4.43 8.12
C GLY A 39 3.58 -5.55 8.05
N VAL A 40 3.11 -5.83 6.85
CA VAL A 40 2.19 -6.94 6.54
C VAL A 40 2.73 -7.73 5.35
N ILE A 41 2.36 -8.99 5.28
CA ILE A 41 2.68 -9.89 4.18
C ILE A 41 1.40 -10.57 3.71
N SER A 42 1.25 -10.75 2.39
CA SER A 42 0.13 -11.46 1.80
C SER A 42 0.57 -12.78 1.15
N LEU A 43 -0.38 -13.70 0.94
CA LEU A 43 -0.09 -14.96 0.26
C LEU A 43 0.32 -14.74 -1.21
N GLU A 44 -0.25 -13.71 -1.85
CA GLU A 44 0.01 -13.36 -3.24
C GLU A 44 1.46 -12.92 -3.45
N ASP A 45 2.03 -12.13 -2.53
CA ASP A 45 3.45 -11.75 -2.55
C ASP A 45 4.36 -12.99 -2.49
N ILE A 46 4.01 -13.98 -1.66
CA ILE A 46 4.77 -15.23 -1.55
C ILE A 46 4.75 -16.02 -2.86
N LEU A 47 3.57 -16.12 -3.47
CA LEU A 47 3.39 -16.84 -4.72
C LEU A 47 4.07 -16.10 -5.90
N GLU A 48 4.09 -14.77 -5.89
CA GLU A 48 4.84 -13.96 -6.86
C GLU A 48 6.34 -14.29 -6.83
N GLU A 49 6.94 -14.39 -5.64
CA GLU A 49 8.37 -14.74 -5.51
C GLU A 49 8.67 -16.16 -6.01
N ILE A 50 7.74 -17.11 -5.84
CA ILE A 50 7.92 -18.50 -6.31
C ILE A 50 7.73 -18.60 -7.83
N ILE A 51 6.70 -17.95 -8.38
CA ILE A 51 6.34 -18.07 -9.80
C ILE A 51 7.17 -17.12 -10.68
N GLY A 52 7.73 -16.05 -10.10
CA GLY A 52 8.54 -15.05 -10.81
C GLY A 52 7.72 -14.13 -11.72
N ARG A 53 6.42 -13.99 -11.45
CA ARG A 53 5.52 -13.06 -12.15
C ARG A 53 4.51 -12.50 -11.16
N GLU A 54 4.12 -11.23 -11.35
CA GLU A 54 3.05 -10.60 -10.58
C GLU A 54 1.77 -11.44 -10.70
N ILE A 55 1.14 -11.73 -9.57
CA ILE A 55 -0.18 -12.36 -9.51
C ILE A 55 -1.19 -11.25 -9.27
N VAL A 56 -2.02 -11.03 -10.28
CA VAL A 56 -3.06 -10.02 -10.29
C VAL A 56 -4.37 -10.75 -10.03
N ASP A 57 -5.09 -10.37 -8.98
CA ASP A 57 -6.42 -10.95 -8.75
C ASP A 57 -7.36 -10.55 -9.88
N GLU A 58 -8.39 -11.34 -10.15
CA GLU A 58 -9.38 -11.05 -11.20
C GLU A 58 -10.08 -9.70 -10.97
N SER A 59 -10.07 -9.20 -9.73
CA SER A 59 -10.65 -7.92 -9.35
C SER A 59 -9.69 -6.71 -9.46
N ASP A 60 -8.39 -6.94 -9.68
CA ASP A 60 -7.38 -5.87 -9.68
C ASP A 60 -7.34 -5.12 -11.02
N SER A 61 -7.60 -3.81 -10.95
CA SER A 61 -7.61 -2.92 -12.14
C SER A 61 -6.24 -2.50 -12.66
N THR A 62 -5.17 -2.77 -11.90
CA THR A 62 -3.80 -2.30 -12.21
C THR A 62 -2.80 -3.40 -11.95
N GLN A 63 -2.03 -3.76 -12.98
CA GLN A 63 -1.04 -4.85 -12.89
C GLN A 63 0.10 -4.54 -11.91
N ASN A 64 0.50 -3.27 -11.78
CA ASN A 64 1.61 -2.88 -10.91
C ASN A 64 1.17 -1.92 -9.79
N MET A 65 0.63 -2.49 -8.72
CA MET A 65 0.15 -1.72 -7.55
C MET A 65 1.28 -0.94 -6.86
N ARG A 66 2.53 -1.41 -6.95
CA ARG A 66 3.72 -0.74 -6.41
C ARG A 66 4.00 0.58 -7.15
N ALA A 67 3.92 0.58 -8.47
CA ALA A 67 4.07 1.80 -9.28
C ALA A 67 2.92 2.79 -9.03
N PHE A 68 1.68 2.29 -8.90
CA PHE A 68 0.52 3.10 -8.57
C PHE A 68 0.66 3.78 -7.20
N ALA A 69 1.05 3.03 -6.15
CA ALA A 69 1.27 3.57 -4.81
C ALA A 69 2.34 4.68 -4.80
N ARG A 70 3.43 4.51 -5.56
CA ARG A 70 4.48 5.53 -5.71
C ARG A 70 3.97 6.77 -6.45
N ALA A 71 3.19 6.60 -7.51
CA ALA A 71 2.61 7.72 -8.26
C ALA A 71 1.60 8.52 -7.39
N ALA A 72 0.71 7.81 -6.69
CA ALA A 72 -0.28 8.40 -5.79
C ALA A 72 0.38 9.09 -4.58
N GLY A 73 1.45 8.53 -4.03
CA GLY A 73 2.25 9.16 -2.97
C GLY A 73 2.91 10.47 -3.42
N LYS A 74 3.34 10.54 -4.68
CA LYS A 74 3.97 11.74 -5.26
C LYS A 74 2.98 12.90 -5.39
N GLU A 75 1.75 12.64 -5.86
CA GLU A 75 0.68 13.65 -5.88
C GLU A 75 0.31 14.14 -4.47
N ARG A 76 0.29 13.24 -3.48
CA ARG A 76 -0.02 13.58 -2.09
C ARG A 76 1.10 14.40 -1.42
N SER A 77 2.35 14.16 -1.77
CA SER A 77 3.48 14.95 -1.25
C SER A 77 3.50 16.39 -1.80
N LEU A 78 3.15 16.59 -3.07
CA LEU A 78 3.10 17.91 -3.73
C LEU A 78 2.01 18.84 -3.18
N SER A 79 0.89 18.29 -2.70
CA SER A 79 -0.16 19.08 -2.05
C SER A 79 0.15 19.42 -0.59
N SER A 80 1.06 18.68 0.06
CA SER A 80 1.44 18.90 1.47
C SER A 80 2.55 19.95 1.66
N SER A 81 3.35 20.25 0.64
CA SER A 81 4.40 21.29 0.68
C SER A 81 3.89 22.71 0.41
N GLY A 82 2.59 22.89 0.19
CA GLY A 82 1.93 24.18 -0.08
C GLY A 82 1.34 24.86 1.16
N SER A 83 1.94 24.70 2.34
CA SER A 83 1.55 25.46 3.54
C SER A 83 2.42 26.71 3.68
N THR A 84 2.11 27.75 2.90
CA THR A 84 2.47 29.13 3.22
C THR A 84 1.21 29.98 3.13
N ASN A 85 0.89 30.60 4.27
CA ASN A 85 -0.19 31.56 4.51
C ASN A 85 -0.60 32.42 3.31
N GLY A 86 -1.90 32.57 3.09
CA GLY A 86 -2.43 33.60 2.19
C GLY A 86 -3.92 33.47 1.94
N GLN A 87 -4.74 33.93 2.89
CA GLN A 87 -6.10 34.34 2.59
C GLN A 87 -6.08 35.54 1.64
N GLU A 88 -5.87 35.35 0.32
CA GLU A 88 -6.23 36.33 -0.73
C GLU A 88 -5.77 35.80 -2.08
N VAL A 89 -6.70 35.31 -2.90
CA VAL A 89 -6.81 35.53 -4.37
C VAL A 89 -7.99 34.69 -4.91
N LYS A 90 -9.21 34.99 -4.42
CA LYS A 90 -10.46 34.55 -5.09
C LYS A 90 -11.31 35.72 -5.61
N LYS A 91 -10.69 36.88 -5.75
CA LYS A 91 -11.12 38.00 -6.60
C LYS A 91 -9.87 38.25 -7.44
N LEU A 92 -9.84 37.93 -8.72
CA LEU A 92 -10.19 38.83 -9.81
C LEU A 92 -9.98 37.97 -11.07
N ASN A 93 -11.06 37.56 -11.74
CA ASN A 93 -11.11 37.17 -13.16
C ASN A 93 -12.55 36.81 -13.55
N LYS A 94 -13.51 37.70 -13.24
CA LYS A 94 -14.86 37.64 -13.83
C LYS A 94 -15.37 39.00 -14.32
N GLU A 95 -14.46 39.92 -14.61
CA GLU A 95 -14.82 41.16 -15.31
C GLU A 95 -13.71 41.48 -16.30
N GLU A 96 -13.67 40.77 -17.43
CA GLU A 96 -13.23 41.32 -18.72
C GLU A 96 -13.58 40.29 -19.80
N GLY A 97 -14.66 40.57 -20.53
CA GLY A 97 -15.17 39.69 -21.58
C GLY A 97 -16.63 39.91 -21.92
N ARG A 98 -17.12 41.15 -21.84
CA ARG A 98 -18.38 41.57 -22.48
C ARG A 98 -18.33 43.06 -22.80
N ARG A 99 -17.54 43.39 -23.81
CA ARG A 99 -17.84 44.44 -24.78
C ARG A 99 -17.55 43.88 -26.16
#